data_AF-A0A2K9EJ67-F1
#
_entry.id   AF-A0A2K9EJ67-F1
#
_cell.length_a   1.000
_cell.length_b   1.000
_cell.length_c   1.000
_cell.angle_alpha   90.00
_cell.angle_beta   90.00
_cell.angle_gamma   90.00
#
_symmetry.space_group_name_H-M   'P 1'
#
loop_
_entity.id
_entity.type
_entity.pdbx_description
1 polymer ?
#
loop_
_entity_poly.entity_id
_entity_poly.type
_entity_poly.pdbx_seq_one_letter_code
_entity_poly.pdbx_strand_id
1 'polypeptide(L)'
;MSHIHISDGVISAFWGLGGYLIVGLIIFLILRKVEKTDLKKKIPMTGVVAALMIVGMSVPLGPLPVHLSLAVLSAIIAGPALGFIAIFVVNFLLAFFGHGGMTIVGLNTIIIGAEAFVGSMLFRLLSKKLTPFKSASIATAIGVIVSMTMMIGLIGITTGGYEVFLHKFLDHHHEVEHSNEGVHQKHEDGHLQQQHGGEYNEEGHDVKDVKFLFFSGWTAIVIILLLGIFTESMGTGLIVKFFNKIRPDITGESNTAVTDK
;
A
#
# COMPACT_ATOMS: atom_id res chain seq x y z
N MET A 1 2.39 3.55 4.65
CA MET A 1 1.27 2.58 4.63
C MET A 1 1.60 1.44 3.67
N SER A 2 1.07 0.21 3.85
CA SER A 2 1.22 -0.89 2.86
C SER A 2 0.37 -0.64 1.60
N HIS A 3 -0.74 0.08 1.75
CA HIS A 3 -1.64 0.59 0.74
C HIS A 3 -1.92 2.06 1.08
N ILE A 4 -1.83 2.98 0.12
CA ILE A 4 -2.06 4.41 0.39
C ILE A 4 -3.54 4.71 0.13
N HIS A 5 -4.31 5.06 1.16
CA HIS A 5 -5.62 5.67 0.93
C HIS A 5 -5.42 7.02 0.29
N ILE A 6 -5.95 7.21 -0.92
CA ILE A 6 -5.97 8.53 -1.54
C ILE A 6 -6.93 9.41 -0.72
N SER A 7 -6.51 10.65 -0.46
CA SER A 7 -7.31 11.70 0.20
C SER A 7 -8.11 12.52 -0.80
N ASP A 8 -9.21 13.14 -0.36
CA ASP A 8 -10.02 14.00 -1.21
C ASP A 8 -9.19 15.16 -1.81
N GLY A 9 -9.53 15.54 -3.05
CA GLY A 9 -8.85 16.62 -3.79
C GLY A 9 -7.63 16.18 -4.61
N VAL A 10 -7.06 14.99 -4.38
CA VAL A 10 -5.94 14.47 -5.21
C VAL A 10 -6.41 14.03 -6.60
N ILE A 11 -7.63 13.47 -6.68
CA ILE A 11 -8.25 13.02 -7.92
C ILE A 11 -9.59 13.74 -8.09
N SER A 12 -9.91 14.15 -9.33
CA SER A 12 -11.20 14.78 -9.65
C SER A 12 -12.39 13.88 -9.27
N ALA A 13 -13.41 14.49 -8.67
CA ALA A 13 -14.64 13.82 -8.22
C ALA A 13 -15.36 13.03 -9.33
N PHE A 14 -15.13 13.35 -10.61
CA PHE A 14 -15.64 12.59 -11.75
C PHE A 14 -15.15 11.13 -11.75
N TRP A 15 -13.86 10.90 -11.50
CA TRP A 15 -13.29 9.55 -11.38
C TRP A 15 -13.81 8.84 -10.13
N GLY A 16 -13.99 9.60 -9.03
CA GLY A 16 -14.59 9.11 -7.80
C GLY A 16 -16.00 8.54 -8.01
N LEU A 17 -16.85 9.29 -8.72
CA LEU A 17 -18.20 8.85 -9.11
C LEU A 17 -18.16 7.59 -9.99
N GLY A 18 -17.25 7.53 -10.96
CA GLY A 18 -17.03 6.31 -11.77
C GLY A 18 -16.65 5.10 -10.91
N GLY A 19 -15.78 5.28 -9.92
CA GLY A 19 -15.43 4.27 -8.93
C GLY A 19 -16.64 3.79 -8.12
N TYR A 20 -17.48 4.71 -7.63
CA TYR A 20 -18.72 4.35 -6.93
C TYR A 20 -19.71 3.57 -7.80
N LEU A 21 -19.87 3.92 -9.08
CA LEU A 21 -20.74 3.19 -10.01
C LEU A 21 -20.24 1.75 -10.24
N ILE A 22 -18.93 1.57 -10.44
CA ILE A 22 -18.31 0.24 -10.60
C ILE A 22 -18.46 -0.60 -9.33
N VAL A 23 -18.17 -0.03 -8.14
CA VAL A 23 -18.35 -0.72 -6.86
C VAL A 23 -19.82 -1.10 -6.62
N GLY A 24 -20.76 -0.19 -6.90
CA GLY A 24 -22.20 -0.44 -6.80
C GLY A 24 -22.64 -1.60 -7.69
N LEU A 25 -22.15 -1.66 -8.93
CA LEU A 25 -22.40 -2.77 -9.85
C LEU A 25 -21.81 -4.10 -9.34
N ILE A 26 -20.56 -4.11 -8.85
CA ILE A 26 -19.92 -5.31 -8.29
C ILE A 26 -20.70 -5.82 -7.07
N ILE A 27 -21.05 -4.94 -6.13
CA ILE A 27 -21.84 -5.31 -4.94
C ILE A 27 -23.23 -5.81 -5.35
N PHE A 28 -23.90 -5.18 -6.31
CA PHE A 28 -25.18 -5.65 -6.83
C PHE A 28 -25.09 -7.07 -7.43
N LEU A 29 -24.05 -7.36 -8.23
CA LEU A 29 -23.81 -8.68 -8.79
C LEU A 29 -23.49 -9.74 -7.72
N ILE A 30 -22.74 -9.37 -6.68
CA ILE A 30 -22.48 -10.23 -5.52
C ILE A 30 -23.79 -10.55 -4.79
N LEU A 31 -24.57 -9.53 -4.42
CA LEU A 31 -25.83 -9.70 -3.68
C LEU A 31 -26.89 -10.47 -4.48
N ARG A 32 -26.89 -10.35 -5.82
CA ARG A 32 -27.77 -11.14 -6.70
C ARG A 32 -27.37 -12.62 -6.78
N LYS A 33 -26.10 -12.95 -6.55
CA LYS A 33 -25.56 -14.32 -6.68
C LYS A 33 -25.59 -15.12 -5.38
N VAL A 34 -25.70 -14.47 -4.21
CA VAL A 34 -25.77 -15.15 -2.90
C VAL A 34 -27.22 -15.32 -2.47
N GLU A 35 -27.62 -16.53 -2.06
CA GLU A 35 -28.97 -16.79 -1.56
C GLU A 35 -29.29 -16.02 -0.28
N LYS A 36 -30.54 -15.59 -0.11
CA LYS A 36 -31.00 -14.80 1.04
C LYS A 36 -30.83 -15.53 2.39
N THR A 37 -30.93 -16.86 2.37
CA THR A 37 -30.67 -17.79 3.49
C THR A 37 -29.21 -17.76 3.93
N ASP A 38 -28.28 -17.77 2.98
CA ASP A 38 -26.85 -17.70 3.22
C ASP A 38 -26.38 -16.30 3.62
N LEU A 39 -26.93 -15.25 3.02
CA LEU A 39 -26.64 -13.86 3.40
C LEU A 39 -26.89 -13.63 4.90
N LYS A 40 -28.03 -14.07 5.44
CA LYS A 40 -28.34 -13.92 6.88
C LYS A 40 -27.30 -14.56 7.80
N LYS A 41 -26.72 -15.70 7.40
CA LYS A 41 -25.66 -16.39 8.17
C LYS A 41 -24.29 -15.73 8.01
N LYS A 42 -24.03 -15.11 6.86
CA LYS A 42 -22.70 -14.58 6.47
C LYS A 42 -22.50 -13.09 6.79
N ILE A 43 -23.58 -12.32 6.99
CA ILE A 43 -23.50 -10.91 7.40
C ILE A 43 -22.72 -10.72 8.72
N PRO A 44 -22.97 -11.47 9.82
CA PRO A 44 -22.20 -11.32 11.06
C PRO A 44 -20.70 -11.55 10.87
N MET A 45 -20.31 -12.58 10.11
CA MET A 45 -18.91 -12.85 9.78
C MET A 45 -18.27 -11.70 9.00
N THR A 46 -19.01 -11.11 8.06
CA THR A 46 -18.55 -9.95 7.28
C THR A 46 -18.30 -8.74 8.19
N GLY A 47 -19.14 -8.52 9.20
CA GLY A 47 -18.95 -7.49 10.22
C GLY A 47 -17.74 -7.73 11.13
N VAL A 48 -17.52 -8.98 11.58
CA VAL A 48 -16.32 -9.36 12.36
C VAL A 48 -15.04 -9.12 11.54
N VAL A 49 -15.06 -9.47 10.26
CA VAL A 49 -13.92 -9.27 9.35
C VAL A 49 -13.66 -7.79 9.06
N ALA A 50 -14.70 -6.97 8.91
CA ALA A 50 -14.55 -5.51 8.82
C ALA A 50 -13.95 -4.90 10.11
N ALA A 51 -14.41 -5.35 11.28
CA ALA A 51 -13.85 -4.93 12.56
C ALA A 51 -12.38 -5.34 12.72
N LEU A 52 -12.01 -6.55 12.26
CA LEU A 52 -10.61 -7.01 12.27
C LEU A 52 -9.70 -6.10 11.42
N MET A 53 -10.16 -5.64 10.26
CA MET A 53 -9.40 -4.70 9.43
C MET A 53 -9.20 -3.35 10.14
N ILE A 54 -10.27 -2.77 10.72
CA ILE A 54 -10.19 -1.49 11.45
C ILE A 54 -9.23 -1.60 12.65
N VAL A 55 -9.30 -2.70 13.40
CA VAL A 55 -8.36 -2.97 14.51
C VAL A 55 -6.93 -3.16 14.00
N GLY A 56 -6.72 -3.88 12.90
CA GLY A 56 -5.41 -4.07 12.27
C GLY A 56 -4.75 -2.75 11.84
N MET A 57 -5.55 -1.84 11.28
CA MET A 57 -5.11 -0.49 10.92
C MET A 57 -4.75 0.35 12.15
N SER A 58 -5.41 0.10 13.28
CA SER A 58 -5.18 0.82 14.54
C SER A 58 -3.92 0.39 15.30
N VAL A 59 -3.23 -0.68 14.89
CA VAL A 59 -2.01 -1.15 15.57
C VAL A 59 -0.81 -0.25 15.21
N PRO A 60 -0.16 0.43 16.17
CA PRO A 60 1.05 1.20 15.91
C PRO A 60 2.25 0.26 15.77
N LEU A 61 2.86 0.21 14.58
CA LEU A 61 4.04 -0.62 14.29
C LEU A 61 5.37 0.07 14.69
N GLY A 62 5.36 0.71 15.87
CA GLY A 62 6.50 1.44 16.43
C GLY A 62 6.89 2.66 15.59
N PRO A 63 8.19 2.86 15.24
CA PRO A 63 8.65 4.03 14.50
C PRO A 63 8.30 4.00 12.99
N LEU A 64 7.61 2.96 12.52
CA LEU A 64 7.33 2.75 11.10
C LEU A 64 5.96 3.34 10.72
N PRO A 65 5.87 4.22 9.69
CA PRO A 65 4.60 4.79 9.22
C PRO A 65 3.83 3.79 8.32
N VAL A 66 3.63 2.58 8.82
CA VAL A 66 2.93 1.48 8.16
C VAL A 66 1.90 0.88 9.12
N HIS A 67 0.80 0.38 8.55
CA HIS A 67 -0.33 -0.22 9.25
C HIS A 67 -0.70 -1.52 8.54
N LEU A 68 -1.41 -2.42 9.23
CA LEU A 68 -1.89 -3.66 8.63
C LEU A 68 -3.25 -3.44 7.95
N SER A 69 -3.31 -3.71 6.66
CA SER A 69 -4.51 -3.74 5.82
C SER A 69 -5.43 -4.88 6.22
N LEU A 70 -4.84 -6.07 6.39
CA LEU A 70 -5.51 -7.35 6.50
C LEU A 70 -6.52 -7.65 5.36
N ALA A 71 -6.48 -6.93 4.23
CA ALA A 71 -7.42 -7.11 3.13
C ALA A 71 -7.35 -8.50 2.48
N VAL A 72 -6.14 -9.05 2.28
CA VAL A 72 -5.99 -10.43 1.78
C VAL A 72 -6.49 -11.44 2.81
N LEU A 73 -6.20 -11.25 4.10
CA LEU A 73 -6.74 -12.07 5.19
C LEU A 73 -8.27 -12.04 5.23
N SER A 74 -8.86 -10.85 5.03
CA SER A 74 -10.32 -10.62 5.03
C SER A 74 -11.02 -11.48 3.97
N ALA A 75 -10.46 -11.53 2.75
CA ALA A 75 -10.97 -12.33 1.65
C ALA A 75 -10.61 -13.82 1.73
N ILE A 76 -9.57 -14.21 2.48
CA ILE A 76 -9.32 -15.62 2.82
C ILE A 76 -10.42 -16.12 3.77
N ILE A 77 -10.74 -15.37 4.84
CA ILE A 77 -11.69 -15.77 5.89
C ILE A 77 -13.15 -15.67 5.41
N ALA A 78 -13.57 -14.53 4.86
CA ALA A 78 -14.96 -14.31 4.43
C ALA A 78 -15.24 -14.84 3.02
N GLY A 79 -14.19 -15.14 2.24
CA GLY A 79 -14.26 -15.33 0.80
C GLY A 79 -14.24 -13.99 0.04
N PRO A 80 -13.76 -13.96 -1.22
CA PRO A 80 -13.50 -12.73 -1.96
C PRO A 80 -14.73 -11.82 -2.12
N ALA A 81 -15.91 -12.39 -2.33
CA ALA A 81 -17.14 -11.63 -2.52
C ALA A 81 -17.59 -10.86 -1.27
N LEU A 82 -17.49 -11.49 -0.08
CA LEU A 82 -17.85 -10.83 1.18
C LEU A 82 -16.70 -9.96 1.71
N GLY A 83 -15.45 -10.36 1.47
CA GLY A 83 -14.28 -9.51 1.70
C GLY A 83 -14.38 -8.19 0.96
N PHE A 84 -14.80 -8.20 -0.32
CA PHE A 84 -15.03 -6.97 -1.09
C PHE A 84 -16.08 -6.04 -0.45
N ILE A 85 -17.18 -6.60 0.07
CA ILE A 85 -18.20 -5.82 0.79
C ILE A 85 -17.65 -5.28 2.11
N ALA A 86 -16.88 -6.06 2.86
CA ALA A 86 -16.20 -5.61 4.08
C ALA A 86 -15.23 -4.45 3.78
N ILE A 87 -14.40 -4.57 2.74
CA ILE A 87 -13.45 -3.54 2.30
C ILE A 87 -14.19 -2.23 1.96
N PHE A 88 -15.31 -2.31 1.24
CA PHE A 88 -16.13 -1.13 0.95
C PHE A 88 -16.61 -0.44 2.24
N VAL A 89 -17.18 -1.19 3.17
CA VAL A 89 -17.68 -0.67 4.45
C VAL A 89 -16.55 -0.06 5.29
N VAL A 90 -15.39 -0.72 5.36
CA VAL A 90 -14.20 -0.23 6.09
C VAL A 90 -13.70 1.08 5.49
N ASN A 91 -13.52 1.14 4.16
CA ASN A 91 -13.07 2.37 3.48
C ASN A 91 -14.07 3.52 3.66
N PHE A 92 -15.37 3.23 3.62
CA PHE A 92 -16.42 4.23 3.84
C PHE A 92 -16.38 4.77 5.27
N LEU A 93 -16.24 3.91 6.29
CA LEU A 93 -16.09 4.32 7.69
C LEU A 93 -14.80 5.12 7.94
N LEU A 94 -13.67 4.71 7.35
CA LEU A 94 -12.40 5.43 7.44
C LEU A 94 -12.48 6.85 6.86
N ALA A 95 -13.27 7.04 5.80
CA ALA A 95 -13.50 8.35 5.21
C ALA A 95 -14.31 9.27 6.15
N PHE A 96 -15.28 8.73 6.91
CA PHE A 96 -15.93 9.50 8.01
C PHE A 96 -14.98 9.85 9.14
N PHE A 97 -13.96 9.03 9.41
CA PHE A 97 -12.90 9.34 10.37
C PHE A 97 -11.78 10.22 9.79
N GLY A 98 -11.92 10.76 8.57
CA GLY A 98 -10.94 11.64 7.93
C GLY A 98 -9.63 10.94 7.51
N HIS A 99 -9.58 9.60 7.53
CA HIS A 99 -8.40 8.81 7.14
C HIS A 99 -8.36 8.46 5.65
N GLY A 100 -9.36 8.87 4.87
CA GLY A 100 -9.42 8.70 3.41
C GLY A 100 -10.45 9.64 2.78
N GLY A 101 -10.41 9.78 1.45
CA GLY A 101 -11.34 10.67 0.74
C GLY A 101 -12.75 10.10 0.55
N MET A 102 -13.78 10.85 0.97
CA MET A 102 -15.20 10.52 0.79
C MET A 102 -15.60 10.45 -0.69
N THR A 103 -15.00 11.28 -1.56
CA THR A 103 -15.32 11.31 -3.00
C THR A 103 -14.78 10.10 -3.76
N ILE A 104 -13.80 9.40 -3.19
CA ILE A 104 -12.95 8.41 -3.86
C ILE A 104 -12.91 7.04 -3.16
N VAL A 105 -13.76 6.83 -2.13
CA VAL A 105 -13.99 5.52 -1.49
C VAL A 105 -14.21 4.41 -2.52
N GLY A 106 -14.92 4.69 -3.61
CA GLY A 106 -15.13 3.74 -4.71
C GLY A 106 -13.83 3.26 -5.35
N LEU A 107 -12.90 4.17 -5.65
CA LEU A 107 -11.59 3.83 -6.24
C LEU A 107 -10.69 3.08 -5.25
N ASN A 108 -10.61 3.56 -4.01
CA ASN A 108 -9.87 2.89 -2.92
C ASN A 108 -10.41 1.45 -2.71
N THR A 109 -11.72 1.25 -2.83
CA THR A 109 -12.38 -0.06 -2.72
C THR A 109 -12.08 -0.99 -3.90
N ILE A 110 -12.00 -0.46 -5.13
CA ILE A 110 -11.59 -1.26 -6.30
C ILE A 110 -10.15 -1.74 -6.13
N ILE A 111 -9.24 -0.87 -5.70
CA ILE A 111 -7.81 -1.19 -5.55
C ILE A 111 -7.58 -2.23 -4.43
N ILE A 112 -8.09 -1.97 -3.22
CA ILE A 112 -7.94 -2.89 -2.08
C ILE A 112 -8.75 -4.19 -2.31
N GLY A 113 -9.90 -4.09 -2.99
CA GLY A 113 -10.70 -5.24 -3.42
C GLY A 113 -10.00 -6.12 -4.44
N ALA A 114 -9.20 -5.55 -5.36
CA ALA A 114 -8.37 -6.29 -6.30
C ALA A 114 -7.23 -7.03 -5.60
N GLU A 115 -6.52 -6.38 -4.67
CA GLU A 115 -5.54 -7.02 -3.77
C GLU A 115 -6.16 -8.23 -3.06
N ALA A 116 -7.32 -8.04 -2.43
CA ALA A 116 -8.00 -9.09 -1.67
C ALA A 116 -8.49 -10.24 -2.57
N PHE A 117 -8.97 -9.94 -3.78
CA PHE A 117 -9.37 -10.95 -4.76
C PHE A 117 -8.18 -11.76 -5.26
N VAL A 118 -7.10 -11.10 -5.71
CA VAL A 118 -5.89 -11.75 -6.22
C VAL A 118 -5.20 -12.56 -5.12
N GLY A 119 -5.03 -11.98 -3.93
CA GLY A 119 -4.45 -12.65 -2.77
C GLY A 119 -5.27 -13.87 -2.34
N SER A 120 -6.60 -13.76 -2.19
CA SER A 120 -7.41 -14.93 -1.81
C SER A 120 -7.46 -16.03 -2.89
N MET A 121 -7.39 -15.68 -4.17
CA MET A 121 -7.26 -16.66 -5.26
C MET A 121 -5.89 -17.35 -5.23
N LEU A 122 -4.80 -16.59 -5.11
CA LEU A 122 -3.44 -17.14 -5.01
C LEU A 122 -3.30 -18.03 -3.78
N PHE A 123 -3.83 -17.64 -2.63
CA PHE A 123 -3.82 -18.46 -1.42
C PHE A 123 -4.42 -19.85 -1.67
N ARG A 124 -5.58 -19.92 -2.34
CA ARG A 124 -6.27 -21.19 -2.69
C ARG A 124 -5.52 -22.05 -3.72
N LEU A 125 -4.63 -21.46 -4.51
CA LEU A 125 -3.79 -22.19 -5.46
C LEU A 125 -2.50 -22.68 -4.78
N LEU A 126 -1.91 -21.85 -3.92
CA LEU A 126 -0.66 -22.16 -3.21
C LEU A 126 -0.88 -23.14 -2.03
N SER A 127 -2.01 -23.08 -1.33
CA SER A 127 -2.34 -23.99 -0.21
C SER A 127 -2.34 -25.46 -0.61
N LYS A 128 -2.58 -25.77 -1.89
CA LYS A 128 -2.50 -27.12 -2.46
C LYS A 128 -1.07 -27.69 -2.55
N LYS A 129 -0.04 -26.85 -2.39
CA LYS A 129 1.37 -27.21 -2.61
C LYS A 129 2.32 -26.74 -1.51
N LEU A 130 1.94 -25.74 -0.72
CA LEU A 130 2.77 -25.06 0.26
C LEU A 130 2.03 -24.95 1.61
N THR A 131 2.79 -24.87 2.70
CA THR A 131 2.22 -24.73 4.05
C THR A 131 1.35 -23.46 4.17
N PRO A 132 0.29 -23.46 5.00
CA PRO A 132 -0.63 -22.33 5.14
C PRO A 132 0.06 -20.97 5.35
N PHE A 133 1.13 -20.97 6.15
CA PHE A 133 2.00 -19.80 6.36
C PHE A 133 2.59 -19.27 5.05
N LYS A 134 3.32 -20.12 4.30
CA LYS A 134 3.99 -19.73 3.05
C LYS A 134 2.96 -19.28 2.00
N SER A 135 1.87 -20.03 1.87
CA SER A 135 0.76 -19.73 0.97
C SER A 135 0.16 -18.35 1.25
N ALA A 136 -0.14 -18.05 2.52
CA ALA A 136 -0.72 -16.78 2.93
C ALA A 136 0.28 -15.61 2.78
N SER A 137 1.54 -15.78 3.19
CA SER A 137 2.55 -14.72 3.03
C SER A 137 2.81 -14.37 1.57
N ILE A 138 3.04 -15.36 0.70
CA ILE A 138 3.29 -15.12 -0.74
C ILE A 138 2.07 -14.49 -1.40
N ALA A 139 0.87 -15.01 -1.13
CA ALA A 139 -0.36 -14.47 -1.68
C ALA A 139 -0.66 -13.04 -1.22
N THR A 140 -0.33 -12.70 0.04
CA THR A 140 -0.46 -11.35 0.58
C THR A 140 0.54 -10.40 -0.06
N ALA A 141 1.81 -10.79 -0.17
CA ALA A 141 2.83 -9.97 -0.81
C ALA A 141 2.48 -9.64 -2.27
N ILE A 142 2.01 -10.64 -3.05
CA ILE A 142 1.58 -10.41 -4.43
C ILE A 142 0.31 -9.54 -4.48
N GLY A 143 -0.64 -9.74 -3.56
CA GLY A 143 -1.85 -8.90 -3.46
C GLY A 143 -1.52 -7.42 -3.24
N VAL A 144 -0.65 -7.11 -2.28
CA VAL A 144 -0.21 -5.73 -1.98
C VAL A 144 0.59 -5.13 -3.14
N ILE A 145 1.42 -5.91 -3.84
CA ILE A 145 2.11 -5.43 -5.04
C ILE A 145 1.09 -5.05 -6.12
N VAL A 146 0.04 -5.85 -6.32
CA VAL A 146 -1.01 -5.56 -7.31
C VAL A 146 -1.79 -4.28 -6.97
N SER A 147 -2.22 -4.09 -5.71
CA SER A 147 -2.88 -2.83 -5.32
C SER A 147 -1.94 -1.63 -5.44
N MET A 148 -0.66 -1.77 -5.08
CA MET A 148 0.33 -0.72 -5.24
C MET A 148 0.56 -0.34 -6.71
N THR A 149 0.67 -1.31 -7.62
CA THR A 149 0.78 -1.05 -9.07
C THR A 149 -0.50 -0.39 -9.61
N MET A 150 -1.68 -0.86 -9.21
CA MET A 150 -2.95 -0.23 -9.60
C MET A 150 -3.08 1.21 -9.08
N MET A 151 -2.63 1.47 -7.85
CA MET A 151 -2.60 2.79 -7.23
C MET A 151 -1.71 3.76 -8.01
N ILE A 152 -0.46 3.38 -8.27
CA ILE A 152 0.50 4.19 -9.04
C ILE A 152 -0.02 4.45 -10.46
N GLY A 153 -0.57 3.42 -11.12
CA GLY A 153 -1.18 3.55 -12.44
C GLY A 153 -2.38 4.50 -12.47
N LEU A 154 -3.30 4.39 -11.49
CA LEU A 154 -4.45 5.29 -11.37
C LEU A 154 -4.00 6.74 -11.17
N ILE A 155 -3.04 7.00 -10.28
CA ILE A 155 -2.52 8.34 -10.04
C ILE A 155 -1.84 8.89 -11.30
N GLY A 156 -1.01 8.09 -11.99
CA GLY A 156 -0.33 8.50 -13.22
C GLY A 156 -1.29 8.85 -14.36
N ILE A 157 -2.38 8.10 -14.52
CA ILE A 157 -3.44 8.37 -15.52
C ILE A 157 -4.26 9.61 -15.12
N THR A 158 -4.65 9.74 -13.85
CA THR A 158 -5.58 10.80 -13.42
C THR A 158 -4.93 12.16 -13.21
N THR A 159 -3.64 12.21 -12.94
CA THR A 159 -2.87 13.47 -12.76
C THR A 159 -2.04 13.87 -13.98
N GLY A 160 -2.00 13.04 -15.03
CA GLY A 160 -1.18 13.26 -16.23
C GLY A 160 0.34 13.07 -16.00
N GLY A 161 0.75 12.58 -14.83
CA GLY A 161 2.15 12.51 -14.39
C GLY A 161 3.05 11.52 -15.15
N TYR A 162 2.56 10.83 -16.18
CA TYR A 162 3.35 9.88 -16.96
C TYR A 162 4.52 10.56 -17.70
N GLU A 163 4.37 11.81 -18.16
CA GLU A 163 5.43 12.54 -18.86
C GLU A 163 6.57 12.94 -17.90
N VAL A 164 6.24 13.44 -16.70
CA VAL A 164 7.24 13.80 -15.68
C VAL A 164 7.98 12.57 -15.14
N PHE A 165 7.28 11.44 -14.99
CA PHE A 165 7.88 10.18 -14.55
C PHE A 165 8.83 9.60 -15.61
N LEU A 166 8.44 9.62 -16.89
CA LEU A 166 9.29 9.14 -17.97
C LEU A 166 10.52 10.02 -18.20
N HIS A 167 10.36 11.34 -18.26
CA HIS A 167 11.49 12.25 -18.50
C HIS A 167 12.56 12.08 -17.40
N LYS A 168 12.14 12.13 -16.12
CA LYS A 168 13.06 12.05 -14.98
C LYS A 168 13.70 10.67 -14.77
N PHE A 169 13.12 9.61 -15.34
CA PHE A 169 13.73 8.27 -15.33
C PHE A 169 14.72 8.07 -16.49
N LEU A 170 14.50 8.74 -17.62
CA LEU A 170 15.42 8.73 -18.76
C LEU A 170 16.63 9.66 -18.57
N ASP A 171 16.43 10.83 -17.95
CA ASP A 171 17.49 11.82 -17.72
C ASP A 171 18.61 11.30 -16.79
N HIS A 172 18.30 10.35 -15.90
CA HIS A 172 19.30 9.70 -15.04
C HIS A 172 20.25 8.72 -15.77
N HIS A 173 20.11 8.54 -17.09
CA HIS A 173 21.02 7.72 -17.90
C HIS A 173 21.96 8.53 -18.82
N HIS A 174 21.92 9.87 -18.79
CA HIS A 174 22.70 10.73 -19.69
C HIS A 174 23.50 11.88 -19.02
N GLU A 175 23.96 11.69 -17.78
CA GLU A 175 25.06 12.51 -17.22
C GLU A 175 26.38 11.72 -17.19
N VAL A 176 26.89 11.40 -18.38
CA VAL A 176 28.30 11.05 -18.61
C VAL A 176 28.79 11.76 -19.87
N GLU A 177 29.85 12.56 -19.67
CA GLU A 177 30.77 13.17 -20.65
C GLU A 177 30.39 14.45 -21.44
N HIS A 178 31.44 15.29 -21.54
CA HIS A 178 31.65 16.48 -22.38
C HIS A 178 30.94 17.79 -21.97
N SER A 179 31.60 18.95 -21.99
CA SER A 179 33.03 19.24 -22.18
C SER A 179 33.41 20.63 -21.67
N ASN A 180 34.69 20.79 -21.31
CA ASN A 180 35.30 22.03 -20.86
C ASN A 180 35.62 22.95 -22.06
N GLU A 181 35.16 24.19 -22.07
CA GLU A 181 35.72 25.31 -22.86
C GLU A 181 35.23 26.65 -22.27
N GLY A 182 36.13 27.62 -22.09
CA GLY A 182 35.81 28.92 -21.50
C GLY A 182 36.29 30.09 -22.36
N VAL A 183 36.01 31.33 -21.98
CA VAL A 183 36.73 32.55 -22.42
C VAL A 183 36.45 33.74 -21.47
N HIS A 184 37.42 34.65 -21.36
CA HIS A 184 37.45 35.81 -20.44
C HIS A 184 36.78 37.10 -20.96
N GLN A 185 36.36 37.98 -20.01
CA GLN A 185 36.54 39.46 -19.96
C GLN A 185 35.85 39.98 -18.67
N LYS A 186 36.48 40.49 -17.59
CA LYS A 186 37.51 41.54 -17.30
C LYS A 186 37.00 43.00 -17.28
N HIS A 187 36.99 43.61 -16.09
CA HIS A 187 37.25 45.01 -15.67
C HIS A 187 36.99 45.08 -14.13
N GLU A 188 37.88 45.43 -13.19
CA GLU A 188 38.70 46.66 -12.96
C GLU A 188 37.82 47.92 -12.73
N ASP A 189 37.90 48.72 -11.64
CA ASP A 189 38.82 48.82 -10.48
C ASP A 189 38.15 49.48 -9.24
N GLY A 190 38.78 49.40 -8.05
CA GLY A 190 38.38 50.21 -6.87
C GLY A 190 39.08 49.85 -5.53
N HIS A 191 40.20 50.50 -5.19
CA HIS A 191 41.03 50.22 -4.00
C HIS A 191 40.73 51.09 -2.75
N LEU A 192 41.26 50.62 -1.59
CA LEU A 192 41.51 51.29 -0.27
C LEU A 192 40.37 51.26 0.79
N GLN A 193 40.61 51.09 2.11
CA GLN A 193 41.77 50.59 2.88
C GLN A 193 41.39 50.17 4.35
N GLN A 194 42.16 49.24 4.94
CA GLN A 194 42.30 48.81 6.36
C GLN A 194 41.48 49.44 7.51
N GLN A 195 40.98 48.59 8.43
CA GLN A 195 41.49 48.55 9.82
C GLN A 195 41.29 47.18 10.52
N HIS A 196 42.12 46.90 11.55
CA HIS A 196 42.25 45.60 12.25
C HIS A 196 41.25 45.39 13.39
N GLY A 197 40.98 44.11 13.72
CA GLY A 197 40.67 43.73 15.11
C GLY A 197 39.90 42.40 15.30
N GLY A 198 40.53 41.43 15.95
CA GLY A 198 39.84 40.53 16.89
C GLY A 198 39.82 39.05 16.54
N GLU A 199 40.87 38.33 16.92
CA GLU A 199 41.00 36.87 16.83
C GLU A 199 40.14 36.16 17.89
N TYR A 200 39.26 35.24 17.46
CA TYR A 200 38.59 34.26 18.32
C TYR A 200 38.74 32.88 17.69
N ASN A 201 39.57 32.04 18.30
CA ASN A 201 39.74 30.64 17.93
C ASN A 201 38.53 29.84 18.43
N GLU A 202 37.66 29.37 17.52
CA GLU A 202 36.71 28.31 17.85
C GLU A 202 37.47 26.98 17.95
N GLU A 203 37.56 26.45 19.16
CA GLU A 203 38.16 25.14 19.42
C GLU A 203 37.36 24.05 18.72
N GLY A 204 38.07 23.14 18.04
CA GLY A 204 37.47 22.07 17.27
C GLY A 204 36.68 21.08 18.14
N HIS A 205 35.37 21.21 18.13
CA HIS A 205 34.47 20.10 18.38
C HIS A 205 33.93 19.57 17.05
N ASP A 206 34.71 18.69 16.43
CA ASP A 206 34.27 17.84 15.33
C ASP A 206 33.26 16.82 15.88
N VAL A 207 31.99 17.23 15.96
CA VAL A 207 30.89 16.40 16.48
C VAL A 207 30.42 15.41 15.42
N LYS A 208 31.31 14.47 15.10
CA LYS A 208 31.05 13.12 14.58
C LYS A 208 29.89 13.03 13.60
N ASP A 209 30.17 13.16 12.30
CA ASP A 209 29.39 12.66 11.16
C ASP A 209 28.12 11.87 11.54
N VAL A 210 27.02 12.57 11.84
CA VAL A 210 25.81 11.95 12.42
C VAL A 210 24.95 11.30 11.33
N LYS A 211 25.58 10.49 10.45
CA LYS A 211 24.96 9.72 9.35
C LYS A 211 23.92 10.51 8.53
N PHE A 212 24.17 11.80 8.34
CA PHE A 212 23.19 12.72 7.74
C PHE A 212 23.17 12.66 6.20
N LEU A 213 23.75 11.60 5.60
CA LEU A 213 23.73 11.37 4.16
C LEU A 213 22.60 10.42 3.79
N PHE A 214 21.41 11.02 3.76
CA PHE A 214 20.39 10.86 2.72
C PHE A 214 20.57 9.64 1.81
N PHE A 215 19.96 8.53 2.20
CA PHE A 215 19.29 7.67 1.23
C PHE A 215 18.44 8.57 0.32
N SER A 216 18.57 8.44 -1.01
CA SER A 216 17.77 9.27 -1.92
C SER A 216 16.29 9.12 -1.61
N GLY A 217 15.47 10.16 -1.83
CA GLY A 217 14.04 10.12 -1.50
C GLY A 217 13.32 8.90 -2.07
N TRP A 218 13.70 8.48 -3.29
CA TRP A 218 13.22 7.25 -3.92
C TRP A 218 13.63 5.98 -3.16
N THR A 219 14.90 5.88 -2.76
CA THR A 219 15.40 4.70 -2.05
C THR A 219 14.76 4.57 -0.66
N ALA A 220 14.46 5.69 0.01
CA ALA A 220 13.70 5.70 1.26
C ALA A 220 12.25 5.22 1.07
N ILE A 221 11.56 5.67 0.01
CA ILE A 221 10.21 5.20 -0.36
C ILE A 221 10.22 3.69 -0.60
N VAL A 222 11.18 3.17 -1.39
CA VAL A 222 11.30 1.74 -1.68
C VAL A 222 11.50 0.90 -0.41
N ILE A 223 12.35 1.35 0.53
CA ILE A 223 12.50 0.67 1.83
C ILE A 223 11.18 0.61 2.61
N ILE A 224 10.46 1.74 2.72
CA ILE A 224 9.19 1.79 3.48
C ILE A 224 8.14 0.87 2.86
N LEU A 225 8.05 0.82 1.53
CA LEU A 225 7.12 -0.06 0.81
C LEU A 225 7.47 -1.54 1.00
N LEU A 226 8.74 -1.92 0.82
CA LEU A 226 9.21 -3.29 1.05
C LEU A 226 8.96 -3.75 2.49
N LEU A 227 9.19 -2.86 3.47
CA LEU A 227 8.96 -3.14 4.88
C LEU A 227 7.46 -3.26 5.22
N GLY A 228 6.61 -2.46 4.57
CA GLY A 228 5.15 -2.60 4.63
C GLY A 228 4.67 -3.94 4.08
N ILE A 229 5.11 -4.32 2.87
CA ILE A 229 4.81 -5.61 2.24
C ILE A 229 5.29 -6.78 3.13
N PHE A 230 6.49 -6.68 3.67
CA PHE A 230 7.07 -7.70 4.56
C PHE A 230 6.23 -7.85 5.84
N THR A 231 5.90 -6.76 6.51
CA THR A 231 5.12 -6.79 7.76
C THR A 231 3.69 -7.32 7.54
N GLU A 232 3.03 -6.89 6.46
CA GLU A 232 1.69 -7.35 6.08
C GLU A 232 1.67 -8.86 5.76
N SER A 233 2.65 -9.33 4.96
CA SER A 233 2.75 -10.72 4.54
C SER A 233 3.17 -11.66 5.66
N MET A 234 4.07 -11.23 6.56
CA MET A 234 4.40 -12.00 7.77
C MET A 234 3.20 -12.03 8.74
N GLY A 235 2.55 -10.89 8.99
CA GLY A 235 1.38 -10.81 9.86
C GLY A 235 0.25 -11.72 9.39
N THR A 236 -0.16 -11.58 8.13
CA THR A 236 -1.20 -12.44 7.52
C THR A 236 -0.79 -13.92 7.52
N GLY A 237 0.47 -14.23 7.21
CA GLY A 237 1.00 -15.60 7.27
C GLY A 237 0.91 -16.24 8.65
N LEU A 238 1.30 -15.51 9.70
CA LEU A 238 1.21 -15.97 11.09
C LEU A 238 -0.24 -16.17 11.54
N ILE A 239 -1.13 -15.23 11.19
CA ILE A 239 -2.56 -15.31 11.53
C ILE A 239 -3.23 -16.51 10.84
N VAL A 240 -2.97 -16.73 9.54
CA VAL A 240 -3.49 -17.92 8.83
C VAL A 240 -2.92 -19.22 9.39
N LYS A 241 -1.63 -19.27 9.74
CA LYS A 241 -1.01 -20.44 10.39
C LYS A 241 -1.67 -20.74 11.74
N PHE A 242 -2.01 -19.72 12.51
CA PHE A 242 -2.71 -19.84 13.80
C PHE A 242 -4.14 -20.36 13.62
N PHE A 243 -4.92 -19.77 12.71
CA PHE A 243 -6.27 -20.23 12.40
C PHE A 243 -6.27 -21.67 11.88
N ASN A 244 -5.37 -22.05 10.97
CA ASN A 244 -5.31 -23.42 10.46
C ASN A 244 -5.01 -24.48 11.54
N LYS A 245 -4.38 -24.07 12.65
CA LYS A 245 -4.12 -24.95 13.81
C LYS A 245 -5.32 -25.12 14.75
N ILE A 246 -6.23 -24.14 14.79
CA ILE A 246 -7.32 -24.06 15.80
C ILE A 246 -8.70 -24.27 15.17
N ARG A 247 -8.90 -23.78 13.94
CA ARG A 247 -10.12 -23.83 13.14
C ARG A 247 -9.79 -23.95 11.64
N PRO A 248 -9.38 -25.14 11.17
CA PRO A 248 -9.10 -25.41 9.74
C PRO A 248 -10.35 -25.33 8.84
N ASP A 249 -11.54 -25.31 9.44
CA ASP A 249 -12.83 -25.02 8.79
C ASP A 249 -12.89 -23.60 8.18
N ILE A 250 -12.15 -22.64 8.75
CA ILE A 250 -12.16 -21.23 8.30
C ILE A 250 -11.22 -21.00 7.10
N THR A 251 -10.12 -21.75 7.01
CA THR A 251 -9.10 -21.61 5.95
C THR A 251 -9.38 -22.48 4.72
N GLY A 252 -10.29 -23.45 4.83
CA GLY A 252 -10.81 -24.23 3.69
C GLY A 252 -10.05 -25.51 3.35
N GLU A 253 -9.17 -26.01 4.23
CA GLU A 253 -8.44 -27.28 4.01
C GLU A 253 -9.31 -28.54 4.20
N SER A 254 -10.51 -28.43 4.77
CA SER A 254 -11.36 -29.58 5.13
C SER A 254 -11.97 -30.34 3.94
N ASN A 255 -11.94 -29.79 2.72
CA ASN A 255 -12.62 -30.39 1.56
C ASN A 255 -11.76 -31.28 0.65
N THR A 256 -10.50 -31.56 1.02
CA THR A 256 -9.61 -32.48 0.26
C THR A 256 -9.34 -33.81 0.96
N ALA A 257 -9.95 -34.09 2.11
CA ALA A 257 -9.68 -35.27 2.94
C ALA A 257 -10.80 -36.33 2.95
N VAL A 258 -11.85 -36.18 2.12
CA VAL A 258 -13.08 -37.00 2.18
C VAL A 258 -13.43 -37.67 0.83
N THR A 259 -12.53 -37.64 -0.16
CA THR A 259 -12.74 -38.28 -1.48
C THR A 259 -11.87 -39.53 -1.73
N ASP A 260 -11.31 -40.12 -0.68
CA ASP A 260 -10.58 -41.40 -0.73
C ASP A 260 -11.12 -42.37 0.35
N LYS A 261 -12.37 -42.82 0.17
CA LYS A 261 -12.96 -44.07 0.72
C LYS A 261 -14.11 -44.55 -0.16
#